data_AF-A0A2M7CNI0-F1
#
_entry.id   AF-A0A2M7CNI0-F1
#
_cell.length_a   1.000
_cell.length_b   1.000
_cell.length_c   1.000
_cell.angle_alpha   90.00
_cell.angle_beta   90.00
_cell.angle_gamma   90.00
#
_symmetry.space_group_name_H-M   'P 1'
#
loop_
_entity.id
_entity.type
_entity.pdbx_description
1 polymer ?
#
loop_
_entity_poly.entity_id
_entity_poly.type
_entity_poly.pdbx_seq_one_letter_code
_entity_poly.pdbx_strand_id
1 'polypeptide(L)'
;MSPFSAFVYNILTMGLIFPWTYLWAPGALPGGKLVWGILLAMVIEIPIAFVYVWLSTALPRSGGDYVFQSRVFGGGTAFTVVMSGYVIWILQWVALSGWLLSYLGFAPLFLGLGATTGSAAMSGLGIWFTTSTGIIITSILNALVAALILISGFKNYVRFQTVMIVGTLLAFVTMLVVLFLGSPATSMAKIDSFALAVSGT
;
A
#
# COMPACT_ATOMS: atom_id res chain seq x y z
N MET A 1 -8.91 -4.08 20.56
CA MET A 1 -8.17 -4.84 19.51
C MET A 1 -7.28 -5.84 20.22
N SER A 2 -7.19 -7.09 19.78
CA SER A 2 -6.17 -8.00 20.33
C SER A 2 -4.78 -7.61 19.81
N PRO A 3 -3.68 -7.97 20.49
CA PRO A 3 -2.32 -7.73 20.00
C PRO A 3 -2.09 -8.31 18.60
N PHE A 4 -2.65 -9.49 18.31
CA PHE A 4 -2.55 -10.11 16.99
C PHE A 4 -3.28 -9.31 15.91
N SER A 5 -4.48 -8.79 16.18
CA SER A 5 -5.18 -7.92 15.21
C SER A 5 -4.42 -6.61 14.96
N ALA A 6 -3.72 -6.08 15.97
CA ALA A 6 -2.86 -4.91 15.81
C ALA A 6 -1.60 -5.24 14.98
N PHE A 7 -1.01 -6.42 15.16
CA PHE A 7 0.09 -6.91 14.33
C PHE A 7 -0.32 -7.08 12.86
N VAL A 8 -1.45 -7.75 12.60
CA VAL A 8 -1.99 -7.88 11.23
C VAL A 8 -2.29 -6.51 10.63
N TYR A 9 -2.73 -5.54 11.44
CA TYR A 9 -3.01 -4.18 10.98
C TYR A 9 -1.73 -3.52 10.52
N ASN A 10 -0.67 -3.63 11.33
CA ASN A 10 0.63 -3.09 10.99
C ASN A 10 1.18 -3.69 9.69
N ILE A 11 1.06 -5.01 9.48
CA ILE A 11 1.46 -5.65 8.21
C ILE A 11 0.70 -5.06 7.02
N LEU A 12 -0.63 -4.92 7.13
CA LEU A 12 -1.45 -4.43 6.02
C LEU A 12 -1.22 -2.95 5.73
N THR A 13 -0.98 -2.14 6.76
CA THR A 13 -0.79 -0.69 6.62
C THR A 13 0.64 -0.32 6.22
N MET A 14 1.65 -1.01 6.75
CA MET A 14 3.06 -0.68 6.51
C MET A 14 3.71 -1.58 5.47
N GLY A 15 3.46 -2.90 5.49
CA GLY A 15 4.22 -3.85 4.66
C GLY A 15 3.84 -3.87 3.18
N LEU A 16 2.60 -3.52 2.82
CA LEU A 16 2.06 -3.80 1.49
C LEU A 16 2.35 -2.71 0.45
N ILE A 17 2.69 -1.48 0.88
CA ILE A 17 2.96 -0.35 -0.02
C ILE A 17 4.39 -0.41 -0.60
N PHE A 18 5.36 -0.98 0.12
CA PHE A 18 6.78 -0.92 -0.28
C PHE A 18 7.18 -1.58 -1.61
N PRO A 19 6.43 -2.54 -2.19
CA PRO A 19 6.65 -2.95 -3.57
C PRO A 19 6.59 -1.77 -4.57
N TRP A 20 5.84 -0.69 -4.25
CA TRP A 20 5.84 0.56 -5.03
C TRP A 20 7.24 1.16 -5.19
N THR A 21 8.12 1.01 -4.20
CA THR A 21 9.51 1.49 -4.27
C THR A 21 10.28 0.84 -5.43
N TYR A 22 9.96 -0.39 -5.80
CA TYR A 22 10.55 -1.02 -6.98
C TYR A 22 10.07 -0.41 -8.30
N LEU A 23 8.91 0.27 -8.30
CA LEU A 23 8.35 0.89 -9.49
C LEU A 23 8.90 2.32 -9.71
N TRP A 24 8.91 3.16 -8.66
CA TRP A 24 9.28 4.56 -8.83
C TRP A 24 10.79 4.82 -8.64
N ALA A 25 11.48 4.06 -7.78
CA ALA A 25 12.87 4.35 -7.42
C ALA A 25 13.84 4.26 -8.62
N PRO A 26 13.73 3.30 -9.56
CA PRO A 26 14.62 3.25 -10.72
C PRO A 26 14.50 4.49 -11.61
N GLY A 27 13.30 5.08 -11.71
CA GLY A 27 13.07 6.30 -12.50
C GLY A 27 13.57 7.56 -11.78
N ALA A 28 13.37 7.65 -10.47
CA ALA A 28 13.79 8.81 -9.68
C ALA A 28 15.30 8.82 -9.36
N LEU A 29 15.91 7.64 -9.21
CA LEU A 29 17.33 7.46 -8.84
C LEU A 29 18.01 6.47 -9.81
N PRO A 30 18.26 6.87 -11.07
CA PRO A 30 18.93 6.01 -12.04
C PRO A 30 20.29 5.54 -11.53
N GLY A 31 20.57 4.24 -11.63
CA GLY A 31 21.83 3.64 -11.16
C GLY A 31 21.89 3.37 -9.64
N GLY A 32 20.87 3.75 -8.88
CA GLY A 32 20.76 3.43 -7.46
C GLY A 32 20.59 1.92 -7.21
N LYS A 33 21.31 1.39 -6.21
CA LYS A 33 21.15 -0.01 -5.79
C LYS A 33 20.06 -0.13 -4.74
N LEU A 34 18.83 -0.39 -5.18
CA LEU A 34 17.63 -0.42 -4.34
C LEU A 34 17.76 -1.33 -3.11
N VAL A 35 18.39 -2.51 -3.26
CA VAL A 35 18.62 -3.46 -2.16
C VAL A 35 19.35 -2.79 -0.98
N TRP A 36 20.41 -2.02 -1.26
CA TRP A 36 21.15 -1.32 -0.22
C TRP A 36 20.34 -0.20 0.42
N GLY A 37 19.51 0.49 -0.37
CA GLY A 37 18.57 1.49 0.15
C GLY A 37 17.57 0.88 1.14
N ILE A 38 17.01 -0.29 0.82
CA ILE A 38 16.08 -1.02 1.70
C ILE A 38 16.78 -1.47 2.98
N LEU A 39 17.97 -2.07 2.88
CA LEU A 39 18.73 -2.52 4.04
C LEU A 39 19.10 -1.36 4.97
N LEU A 40 19.52 -0.22 4.40
CA LEU A 40 19.84 0.97 5.17
C LEU A 40 18.59 1.54 5.87
N ALA A 41 17.46 1.63 5.16
CA ALA A 41 16.20 2.08 5.75
C ALA A 41 15.77 1.18 6.92
N MET A 42 15.87 -0.15 6.76
CA MET A 42 15.59 -1.12 7.83
C MET A 42 16.47 -0.87 9.06
N VAL A 43 17.77 -0.65 8.89
CA VAL A 43 18.69 -0.39 10.01
C VAL A 43 18.35 0.90 10.74
N ILE A 44 17.97 1.96 10.00
CA ILE A 44 17.58 3.26 10.58
C ILE A 44 16.21 3.18 11.28
N GLU A 45 15.32 2.29 10.84
CA GLU A 45 14.01 2.08 11.44
C GLU A 45 14.08 1.37 12.80
N ILE A 46 15.06 0.48 13.02
CA ILE A 46 15.19 -0.31 14.25
C ILE A 46 15.21 0.56 15.53
N PRO A 47 16.04 1.62 15.65
CA PRO A 47 15.99 2.52 16.79
C PRO A 47 14.62 3.16 17.01
N ILE A 48 13.94 3.54 15.93
CA ILE A 48 12.61 4.15 15.98
C ILE A 48 11.61 3.14 16.56
N ALA A 49 11.64 1.90 16.07
CA ALA A 49 10.80 0.82 16.58
C ALA A 49 11.02 0.58 18.08
N PHE A 50 12.28 0.57 18.55
CA PHE A 50 12.57 0.45 19.98
C PHE A 50 12.02 1.60 20.81
N VAL A 51 12.14 2.84 20.33
CA VAL A 51 11.56 4.02 20.99
C VAL A 51 10.04 3.86 21.13
N TYR A 52 9.34 3.39 20.10
CA TYR A 52 7.91 3.13 20.16
C TYR A 52 7.52 2.01 21.14
N VAL A 53 8.30 0.93 21.17
CA VAL A 53 8.09 -0.15 22.15
C VAL A 53 8.24 0.41 23.57
N TRP A 54 9.34 1.10 23.87
CA TRP A 54 9.57 1.66 25.21
C TRP A 54 8.52 2.69 25.61
N LEU A 55 8.16 3.62 24.73
CA LEU A 55 7.13 4.62 25.01
C LEU A 55 5.75 3.97 25.23
N SER A 56 5.39 2.95 24.44
CA SER A 56 4.11 2.25 24.61
C SER A 56 4.02 1.48 25.94
N THR A 57 5.15 0.95 26.43
CA THR A 57 5.21 0.27 27.73
C THR A 57 5.23 1.23 28.91
N ALA A 58 5.93 2.37 28.78
CA ALA A 58 6.02 3.38 29.83
C ALA A 58 4.74 4.24 29.95
N LEU A 59 4.03 4.43 28.85
CA LEU A 59 2.80 5.23 28.77
C LEU A 59 1.66 4.37 28.19
N PRO A 60 1.07 3.44 28.98
CA PRO A 60 0.01 2.54 28.52
C PRO A 60 -1.34 3.27 28.42
N ARG A 61 -1.37 4.33 27.62
CA ARG A 61 -2.51 5.21 27.42
C ARG A 61 -2.89 5.21 25.95
N SER A 62 -4.18 5.21 25.66
CA SER A 62 -4.68 5.48 24.32
C SER A 62 -4.36 6.94 23.94
N GLY A 63 -3.66 7.15 22.84
CA GLY A 63 -3.36 8.53 22.42
C GLY A 63 -2.30 8.75 21.34
N GLY A 64 -1.67 7.70 20.82
CA GLY A 64 -0.74 7.78 19.69
C GLY A 64 0.43 8.76 19.92
N ASP A 65 0.99 9.26 18.83
CA ASP A 65 2.20 10.08 18.84
C ASP A 65 2.07 11.36 19.67
N TYR A 66 0.90 12.01 19.61
CA TYR A 66 0.69 13.24 20.36
C TYR A 66 0.79 13.03 21.86
N VAL A 67 0.25 11.94 22.40
CA VAL A 67 0.34 11.66 23.84
C VAL A 67 1.77 11.32 24.25
N PHE A 68 2.53 10.59 23.42
CA PHE A 68 3.94 10.33 23.72
C PHE A 68 4.77 11.62 23.70
N GLN A 69 4.65 12.42 22.64
CA GLN A 69 5.44 13.63 22.48
C GLN A 69 5.05 14.72 23.48
N SER A 70 3.76 14.90 23.79
CA SER A 70 3.32 15.95 24.72
C SER A 70 3.78 15.71 26.15
N ARG A 71 4.04 14.45 26.53
CA ARG A 71 4.58 14.08 27.85
C ARG A 71 6.08 14.33 27.98
N VAL A 72 6.80 14.32 26.87
CA VAL A 72 8.26 14.52 26.85
C VAL A 72 8.61 15.99 26.58
N PHE A 73 7.95 16.62 25.61
CA PHE A 73 8.31 17.96 25.11
C PHE A 73 7.30 19.07 25.45
N GLY A 74 6.16 18.71 26.06
CA GLY A 74 5.04 19.62 26.29
C GLY A 74 4.08 19.70 25.10
N GLY A 75 2.85 20.17 25.36
CA GLY A 75 1.74 20.11 24.40
C GLY A 75 1.94 20.95 23.13
N GLY A 76 2.52 22.15 23.24
CA GLY A 76 2.71 23.05 22.09
C GLY A 76 3.64 22.46 21.03
N THR A 77 4.84 22.04 21.44
CA THR A 77 5.82 21.41 20.53
C THR A 77 5.30 20.10 19.95
N ALA A 78 4.68 19.27 20.79
CA ALA A 78 4.09 18.00 20.34
C ALA A 78 2.99 18.21 19.29
N PHE A 79 2.14 19.23 19.46
CA PHE A 79 1.12 19.55 18.48
C PHE A 79 1.74 19.96 17.14
N THR A 80 2.71 20.87 17.14
CA THR A 80 3.38 21.34 15.92
C THR A 80 4.06 20.19 15.17
N VAL A 81 4.75 19.30 15.88
CA VAL A 81 5.44 18.16 15.28
C VAL A 81 4.46 17.13 14.73
N VAL A 82 3.42 16.75 15.49
CA VAL A 82 2.44 15.77 15.02
C VAL A 82 1.60 16.32 13.85
N MET A 83 1.20 17.59 13.89
CA MET A 83 0.42 18.18 12.81
C MET A 83 1.22 18.28 11.51
N SER A 84 2.45 18.78 11.58
CA SER A 84 3.30 18.95 10.39
C SER A 84 3.89 17.62 9.90
N GLY A 85 4.41 16.79 10.80
CA GLY A 85 5.15 15.58 10.49
C GLY A 85 4.30 14.32 10.28
N TYR A 86 3.06 14.30 10.78
CA TYR A 86 2.20 13.10 10.68
C TYR A 86 0.84 13.38 10.05
N VAL A 87 0.05 14.32 10.59
CA VAL A 87 -1.35 14.50 10.16
C VAL A 87 -1.45 15.02 8.71
N ILE A 88 -0.69 16.06 8.34
CA ILE A 88 -0.71 16.54 6.96
C ILE A 88 -0.17 15.47 6.01
N TRP A 89 0.86 14.75 6.43
CA TRP A 89 1.47 13.69 5.64
C TRP A 89 0.52 12.51 5.39
N ILE A 90 -0.27 12.09 6.38
CA ILE A 90 -1.21 10.98 6.22
C ILE A 90 -2.34 11.29 5.23
N LEU A 91 -2.73 12.56 5.09
CA LEU A 91 -3.72 12.97 4.09
C LEU A 91 -3.23 12.71 2.67
N GLN A 92 -1.93 12.93 2.41
CA GLN A 92 -1.32 12.56 1.13
C GLN A 92 -1.38 11.04 0.90
N TRP A 93 -1.15 10.23 1.92
CA TRP A 93 -1.24 8.77 1.81
C TRP A 93 -2.66 8.29 1.49
N VAL A 94 -3.69 8.97 2.00
CA VAL A 94 -5.08 8.68 1.65
C VAL A 94 -5.29 8.91 0.14
N ALA A 95 -4.83 10.04 -0.39
CA ALA A 95 -4.93 10.32 -1.83
C ALA A 95 -4.11 9.32 -2.67
N LEU A 96 -2.88 9.04 -2.26
CA LEU A 96 -1.99 8.10 -2.96
C LEU A 96 -2.56 6.68 -2.96
N SER A 97 -3.25 6.25 -1.89
CA SER A 97 -3.90 4.93 -1.84
C SER A 97 -4.96 4.75 -2.94
N GLY A 98 -5.69 5.82 -3.27
CA GLY A 98 -6.66 5.82 -4.36
C GLY A 98 -5.99 5.69 -5.73
N TRP A 99 -4.86 6.39 -5.92
CA TRP A 99 -4.05 6.25 -7.12
C TRP A 99 -3.48 4.84 -7.28
N LEU A 100 -2.90 4.27 -6.20
CA LEU A 100 -2.38 2.90 -6.22
C LEU A 100 -3.48 1.89 -6.58
N LEU A 101 -4.67 2.01 -5.98
CA LEU A 101 -5.78 1.14 -6.29
C LEU A 101 -6.22 1.24 -7.75
N SER A 102 -6.31 2.46 -8.29
CA SER A 102 -6.73 2.69 -9.67
C SER A 102 -5.69 2.20 -10.67
N TYR A 103 -4.46 2.70 -10.55
CA TYR A 103 -3.39 2.53 -11.54
C TYR A 103 -2.64 1.21 -11.40
N LEU A 104 -2.43 0.72 -10.17
CA LEU A 104 -1.70 -0.54 -9.92
C LEU A 104 -2.61 -1.71 -9.52
N GLY A 105 -3.86 -1.44 -9.13
CA GLY A 105 -4.86 -2.47 -8.84
C GLY A 105 -5.76 -2.75 -10.04
N PHE A 106 -6.67 -1.84 -10.33
CA PHE A 106 -7.74 -2.05 -11.31
C PHE A 106 -7.25 -2.01 -12.76
N ALA A 107 -6.40 -1.06 -13.14
CA ALA A 107 -5.89 -0.98 -14.51
C ALA A 107 -5.24 -2.31 -14.98
N PRO A 108 -4.24 -2.88 -14.29
CA PRO A 108 -3.64 -4.15 -14.71
C PRO A 108 -4.60 -5.33 -14.59
N LEU A 109 -5.54 -5.32 -13.63
CA LEU A 109 -6.58 -6.36 -13.54
C LEU A 109 -7.45 -6.40 -14.80
N PHE A 110 -8.01 -5.27 -15.21
CA PHE A 110 -8.91 -5.20 -16.37
C PHE A 110 -8.18 -5.34 -17.70
N LEU A 111 -6.94 -4.84 -17.81
CA LEU A 111 -6.07 -5.11 -18.96
C LEU A 111 -5.72 -6.62 -19.05
N GLY A 112 -5.40 -7.24 -17.92
CA GLY A 112 -5.19 -8.68 -17.78
C GLY A 112 -6.37 -9.52 -18.25
N LEU A 113 -7.57 -9.16 -17.78
CA LEU A 113 -8.82 -9.79 -18.19
C LEU A 113 -9.12 -9.55 -19.67
N GLY A 114 -8.89 -8.34 -20.17
CA GLY A 114 -9.06 -8.01 -21.59
C GLY A 114 -8.17 -8.86 -22.50
N ALA A 115 -6.89 -8.99 -22.16
CA ALA A 115 -5.94 -9.81 -22.92
C ALA A 115 -6.26 -11.32 -22.88
N THR A 116 -6.74 -11.83 -21.74
CA THR A 116 -7.06 -13.26 -21.59
C THR A 116 -8.41 -13.64 -22.17
N THR A 117 -9.41 -12.75 -22.11
CA THR A 117 -10.77 -12.99 -22.63
C THR A 117 -10.99 -12.47 -24.04
N GLY A 118 -10.05 -11.69 -24.60
CA GLY A 118 -10.21 -11.01 -25.89
C GLY A 118 -11.25 -9.88 -25.88
N SER A 119 -11.68 -9.41 -24.69
CA SER A 119 -12.72 -8.40 -24.55
C SER A 119 -12.16 -6.99 -24.63
N ALA A 120 -12.44 -6.30 -25.75
CA ALA A 120 -12.09 -4.89 -25.94
C ALA A 120 -12.72 -3.97 -24.86
N ALA A 121 -13.89 -4.32 -24.35
CA ALA A 121 -14.54 -3.57 -23.26
C ALA A 121 -13.74 -3.64 -21.95
N MET A 122 -13.17 -4.80 -21.62
CA MET A 122 -12.32 -4.97 -20.43
C MET A 122 -11.00 -4.21 -20.59
N SER A 123 -10.35 -4.29 -21.75
CA SER A 123 -9.15 -3.50 -22.03
C SER A 123 -9.43 -1.99 -21.96
N GLY A 124 -10.55 -1.53 -22.52
CA GLY A 124 -10.97 -0.13 -22.44
C GLY A 124 -11.22 0.35 -21.01
N LEU A 125 -11.84 -0.47 -20.16
CA LEU A 125 -11.97 -0.18 -18.73
C LEU A 125 -10.62 -0.09 -18.03
N GLY A 126 -9.69 -1.01 -18.34
CA GLY A 126 -8.33 -0.97 -17.81
C GLY A 126 -7.60 0.32 -18.16
N ILE A 127 -7.70 0.78 -19.42
CA ILE A 127 -7.16 2.06 -19.86
C ILE A 127 -7.84 3.23 -19.13
N TRP A 128 -9.16 3.19 -18.94
CA TRP A 128 -9.88 4.26 -18.24
C TRP A 128 -9.37 4.50 -16.81
N PHE A 129 -9.01 3.45 -16.08
CA PHE A 129 -8.40 3.56 -14.74
C PHE A 129 -7.01 4.20 -14.75
N THR A 130 -6.37 4.35 -15.91
CA THR A 130 -5.10 5.10 -16.04
C THR A 130 -5.31 6.60 -16.33
N THR A 131 -6.53 7.01 -16.69
CA THR A 131 -6.86 8.41 -16.96
C THR A 131 -7.03 9.22 -15.68
N SER A 132 -6.78 10.53 -15.73
CA SER A 132 -6.95 11.43 -14.57
C SER A 132 -8.36 11.35 -13.98
N THR A 133 -9.39 11.28 -14.82
CA THR A 133 -10.79 11.17 -14.36
C THR A 133 -11.06 9.84 -13.66
N GLY A 134 -10.56 8.72 -14.22
CA GLY A 134 -10.70 7.39 -13.61
C GLY A 134 -10.03 7.31 -12.24
N ILE A 135 -8.82 7.88 -12.13
CA ILE A 135 -8.05 7.97 -10.88
C ILE A 135 -8.80 8.80 -9.84
N ILE A 136 -9.30 9.99 -10.20
CA ILE A 136 -10.02 10.88 -9.27
C ILE A 136 -11.27 10.19 -8.74
N ILE A 137 -12.09 9.61 -9.61
CA ILE A 137 -13.33 8.92 -9.21
C ILE A 137 -12.99 7.73 -8.30
N THR A 138 -12.00 6.90 -8.68
CA THR A 138 -11.57 5.76 -7.86
C THR A 138 -11.09 6.21 -6.50
N SER A 139 -10.34 7.31 -6.42
CA SER A 139 -9.79 7.83 -5.16
C SER A 139 -10.89 8.35 -4.23
N ILE A 140 -11.87 9.08 -4.76
CA ILE A 140 -13.03 9.56 -3.99
C ILE A 140 -13.85 8.38 -3.46
N LEU A 141 -14.13 7.39 -4.31
CA LEU A 141 -14.88 6.20 -3.91
C LEU A 141 -14.12 5.37 -2.87
N ASN A 142 -12.81 5.20 -3.04
CA ASN A 142 -11.96 4.49 -2.08
C ASN A 142 -11.97 5.18 -0.70
N ALA A 143 -11.81 6.51 -0.68
CA ALA A 143 -11.88 7.29 0.54
C ALA A 143 -13.26 7.22 1.20
N LEU A 144 -14.34 7.26 0.40
CA LEU A 144 -15.71 7.11 0.89
C LEU A 144 -15.93 5.74 1.53
N VAL A 145 -15.50 4.65 0.87
CA VAL A 145 -15.61 3.29 1.42
C VAL A 145 -14.82 3.16 2.72
N ALA A 146 -13.59 3.69 2.76
CA ALA A 146 -12.78 3.71 3.98
C ALA A 146 -13.49 4.46 5.11
N ALA A 147 -14.07 5.64 4.83
CA ALA A 147 -14.84 6.41 5.79
C ALA A 147 -16.06 5.64 6.31
N LEU A 148 -16.83 5.02 5.42
CA LEU A 148 -18.01 4.21 5.79
C LEU A 148 -17.64 3.03 6.68
N ILE A 149 -16.53 2.32 6.39
CA ILE A 149 -16.05 1.21 7.22
C ILE A 149 -15.66 1.73 8.61
N LEU A 150 -14.95 2.85 8.70
CA LEU A 150 -14.54 3.44 9.98
C LEU A 150 -15.75 3.90 10.82
N ILE A 151 -16.73 4.54 10.18
CA ILE A 151 -17.98 4.98 10.84
C ILE A 151 -18.81 3.77 11.32
N SER A 152 -18.78 2.66 10.58
CA SER A 152 -19.53 1.43 10.94
C SER A 152 -19.04 0.74 12.23
N GLY A 153 -17.90 1.18 12.78
CA GLY A 153 -17.38 0.75 14.07
C GLY A 153 -16.21 -0.23 13.97
N PHE A 154 -15.39 -0.20 15.00
CA PHE A 154 -14.10 -0.88 15.06
C PHE A 154 -14.16 -2.41 14.88
N LYS A 155 -15.28 -3.04 15.29
CA LYS A 155 -15.48 -4.49 15.13
C LYS A 155 -15.60 -4.89 13.66
N ASN A 156 -16.28 -4.08 12.86
CA ASN A 156 -16.45 -4.34 11.43
C ASN A 156 -15.15 -4.09 10.67
N TYR A 157 -14.42 -3.04 11.07
CA TYR A 157 -13.07 -2.78 10.58
C TYR A 157 -12.14 -4.01 10.76
N VAL A 158 -12.08 -4.57 11.97
CA VAL A 158 -11.23 -5.75 12.23
C VAL A 158 -11.68 -6.97 11.42
N ARG A 159 -12.99 -7.18 11.23
CA ARG A 159 -13.50 -8.29 10.40
C ARG A 159 -13.08 -8.13 8.93
N PHE A 160 -13.19 -6.92 8.39
CA PHE A 160 -12.75 -6.62 7.04
C PHE A 160 -11.24 -6.84 6.87
N GLN A 161 -10.46 -6.38 7.85
CA GLN A 161 -9.02 -6.57 7.88
C GLN A 161 -8.61 -8.05 7.86
N THR A 162 -9.35 -8.93 8.54
CA THR A 162 -9.11 -10.39 8.49
C THR A 162 -9.32 -10.96 7.09
N VAL A 163 -10.29 -10.45 6.32
CA VAL A 163 -10.47 -10.88 4.92
C VAL A 163 -9.33 -10.37 4.05
N MET A 164 -8.91 -9.12 4.25
CA MET A 164 -7.80 -8.52 3.50
C MET A 164 -6.50 -9.31 3.67
N ILE A 165 -6.13 -9.70 4.89
CA ILE A 165 -4.88 -10.44 5.12
C ILE A 165 -4.90 -11.80 4.41
N VAL A 166 -6.03 -12.49 4.37
CA VAL A 166 -6.14 -13.76 3.62
C VAL A 166 -5.94 -13.52 2.13
N GLY A 167 -6.59 -12.50 1.56
CA GLY A 167 -6.42 -12.12 0.16
C GLY A 167 -4.98 -11.72 -0.18
N THR A 168 -4.34 -10.94 0.70
CA THR A 168 -2.93 -10.57 0.59
C THR A 168 -2.01 -11.79 0.60
N LEU A 169 -2.20 -12.70 1.55
CA LEU A 169 -1.39 -13.91 1.65
C LEU A 169 -1.57 -14.80 0.41
N LEU A 170 -2.80 -14.93 -0.09
CA LEU A 170 -3.10 -15.64 -1.33
C LEU A 170 -2.35 -15.02 -2.52
N ALA A 171 -2.42 -13.70 -2.69
CA ALA A 171 -1.74 -12.99 -3.76
C ALA A 171 -0.21 -13.14 -3.66
N PHE A 172 0.33 -13.02 -2.45
CA PHE A 172 1.76 -13.18 -2.18
C PHE A 172 2.25 -14.60 -2.48
N VAL A 173 1.54 -15.62 -2.01
CA VAL A 173 1.86 -17.04 -2.30
C VAL A 173 1.76 -17.30 -3.79
N THR A 174 0.74 -16.78 -4.47
CA THR A 174 0.58 -16.93 -5.93
C THR A 174 1.77 -16.30 -6.67
N MET A 175 2.20 -15.11 -6.25
CA MET A 175 3.39 -14.45 -6.81
C MET A 175 4.64 -15.31 -6.63
N LEU A 176 4.87 -15.87 -5.44
CA LEU A 176 6.01 -16.77 -5.19
C LEU A 176 5.94 -18.03 -6.06
N VAL A 177 4.76 -18.65 -6.20
CA VAL A 177 4.58 -19.82 -7.07
C VAL A 177 4.93 -19.48 -8.51
N VAL A 178 4.44 -18.36 -9.04
CA VAL A 178 4.78 -17.90 -10.40
C VAL A 178 6.29 -17.62 -10.53
N LEU A 179 6.89 -17.00 -9.51
CA LEU A 179 8.32 -16.67 -9.50
C LEU A 179 9.21 -17.92 -9.52
N PHE A 180 8.88 -18.94 -8.72
CA PHE A 180 9.69 -20.15 -8.61
C PHE A 180 9.44 -21.18 -9.70
N LEU A 181 8.25 -21.19 -10.32
CA LEU A 181 7.93 -22.09 -11.43
C LEU A 181 8.25 -21.48 -12.81
N GLY A 182 8.32 -20.14 -12.90
CA GLY A 182 8.62 -19.43 -14.13
C GLY A 182 10.13 -19.43 -14.43
N SER A 183 10.48 -19.62 -15.71
CA SER A 183 11.83 -19.32 -16.19
C SER A 183 11.90 -17.90 -16.77
N PRO A 184 13.05 -17.20 -16.72
CA PRO A 184 13.20 -15.87 -17.32
C PRO A 184 12.77 -15.84 -18.79
N ALA A 185 13.13 -16.87 -19.57
CA ALA A 185 12.76 -16.98 -20.98
C ALA A 185 11.24 -17.09 -21.19
N THR A 186 10.56 -17.93 -20.41
CA THR A 186 9.10 -18.06 -20.48
C THR A 186 8.39 -16.78 -20.05
N SER A 187 8.91 -16.07 -19.04
CA SER A 187 8.32 -14.83 -18.55
C SER A 187 8.43 -13.71 -19.59
N MET A 188 9.57 -13.56 -20.24
CA MET A 188 9.74 -12.59 -21.33
C MET A 188 8.75 -12.86 -22.48
N ALA A 189 8.67 -14.12 -22.95
CA ALA A 189 7.75 -14.48 -24.02
C ALA A 189 6.27 -14.22 -23.66
N LYS A 190 5.88 -14.43 -22.40
CA LYS A 190 4.52 -14.14 -21.91
C LYS A 190 4.25 -12.65 -21.79
N ILE A 191 5.24 -11.85 -21.39
CA ILE A 191 5.13 -10.39 -21.36
C ILE A 191 4.99 -9.84 -22.77
N ASP A 192 5.79 -10.31 -23.72
CA ASP A 192 5.70 -9.88 -25.13
C ASP A 192 4.33 -10.24 -25.73
N SER A 193 3.85 -11.46 -25.48
CA SER A 193 2.53 -11.90 -25.92
C SER A 193 1.41 -11.05 -25.29
N PHE A 194 1.56 -10.69 -24.02
CA PHE A 194 0.62 -9.82 -23.31
C PHE A 194 0.63 -8.40 -23.89
N ALA A 195 1.81 -7.85 -24.17
CA ALA A 195 1.95 -6.53 -24.77
C ALA A 195 1.26 -6.45 -26.14
N LEU A 196 1.43 -7.46 -26.99
CA LEU A 196 0.73 -7.57 -28.27
C LEU A 196 -0.79 -7.67 -28.11
N ALA A 197 -1.26 -8.48 -27.16
CA ALA A 197 -2.69 -8.64 -26.90
C ALA A 197 -3.35 -7.34 -26.38
N VAL A 198 -2.60 -6.50 -25.68
CA VAL A 198 -3.09 -5.22 -25.15
C VAL A 198 -2.92 -4.07 -26.16
N SER A 199 -1.89 -4.10 -27.02
CA SER A 199 -1.63 -3.05 -28.00
C SER A 199 -2.58 -3.06 -29.19
N GLY A 200 -3.33 -4.14 -29.40
CA GLY A 200 -4.37 -4.23 -30.43
C GLY A 200 -3.83 -4.18 -31.87
N THR A 201 -2.56 -4.51 -32.08
CA THR A 201 -1.88 -4.60 -33.38
C THR A 201 -1.49 -6.04 -33.70
#